data_AF-A0A7X8PQ36-F1
#
_entry.id   AF-A0A7X8PQ36-F1
#
_cell.length_a   1.000
_cell.length_b   1.000
_cell.length_c   1.000
_cell.angle_alpha   90.00
_cell.angle_beta   90.00
_cell.angle_gamma   90.00
#
_symmetry.space_group_name_H-M   'P 1'
#
loop_
_entity.id
_entity.type
_entity.pdbx_description
1 polymer ?
#
loop_
_entity_poly.entity_id
_entity_poly.type
_entity_poly.pdbx_seq_one_letter_code
_entity_poly.pdbx_strand_id
1 'polypeptide(L)'
;MRNLKKLLAVVVAICVLATMTIPAFAAETKTDAQIVEALGVLKGDGAGVTDTYLAKGTNRMQAAQLYLRLIGLEDEALAELSTDNFDDADLVYAGGQRILAYLKANPDLGWNGVGGNKFEPTGAASAQMIYKVMLEAMGYKQGVDFEWADVLTFAADKGLSKIADVTNLTNNDMATALVEALNAKVKDSDTTLAAKLVADGV
;
A
#
# COMPACT_ATOMS: atom_id res chain seq x y z
N MET A 1 -18.67 -20.36 7.74
CA MET A 1 -17.88 -21.60 7.98
C MET A 1 -16.99 -22.03 6.81
N ARG A 2 -17.41 -21.90 5.54
CA ARG A 2 -16.60 -22.37 4.38
C ARG A 2 -15.33 -21.54 4.15
N ASN A 3 -15.38 -20.24 4.43
CA ASN A 3 -14.22 -19.33 4.30
C ASN A 3 -13.30 -19.37 5.52
N LEU A 4 -13.84 -19.59 6.72
CA LEU A 4 -13.05 -19.82 7.93
C LEU A 4 -12.20 -21.10 7.83
N LYS A 5 -12.72 -22.16 7.18
CA LYS A 5 -11.94 -23.38 6.89
C LYS A 5 -10.81 -23.15 5.87
N LYS A 6 -10.97 -22.20 4.94
CA LYS A 6 -9.91 -21.80 3.99
C LYS A 6 -8.87 -20.91 4.67
N LEU A 7 -9.30 -19.97 5.51
CA LEU A 7 -8.44 -19.10 6.31
C LEU A 7 -7.59 -19.90 7.31
N LEU A 8 -8.21 -20.85 8.03
CA LEU A 8 -7.50 -21.73 8.96
C LEU A 8 -6.49 -22.62 8.22
N ALA A 9 -6.80 -23.08 7.01
CA ALA A 9 -5.88 -23.87 6.20
C ALA A 9 -4.66 -23.06 5.73
N VAL A 10 -4.84 -21.77 5.41
CA VAL A 10 -3.74 -20.87 5.03
C VAL A 10 -2.86 -20.54 6.25
N VAL A 11 -3.46 -20.23 7.40
CA VAL A 11 -2.72 -19.95 8.64
C VAL A 11 -1.95 -21.17 9.13
N VAL A 12 -2.55 -22.37 9.09
CA VAL A 12 -1.86 -23.62 9.46
C VAL A 12 -0.75 -23.96 8.47
N ALA A 13 -0.93 -23.71 7.17
CA ALA A 13 0.13 -23.90 6.18
C ALA A 13 1.35 -22.99 6.44
N ILE A 14 1.11 -21.72 6.80
CA ILE A 14 2.18 -20.76 7.12
C ILE A 14 2.91 -21.14 8.43
N CYS A 15 2.18 -21.57 9.46
CA CYS A 15 2.77 -22.00 10.74
C CYS A 15 3.57 -23.32 10.63
N VAL A 16 3.15 -24.24 9.76
CA VAL A 16 3.88 -25.51 9.51
C VAL A 16 5.16 -25.26 8.71
N LEU A 17 5.17 -24.31 7.78
CA LEU A 17 6.39 -23.90 7.05
C LEU A 17 7.46 -23.28 7.98
N ALA A 18 7.04 -22.65 9.09
CA ALA A 18 7.96 -22.04 10.05
C ALA A 18 8.65 -23.05 11.00
N THR A 19 8.15 -24.29 11.10
CA THR A 19 8.63 -25.29 12.08
C THR A 19 9.32 -26.51 11.46
N MET A 20 9.28 -26.67 10.14
CA MET A 20 10.03 -27.75 9.47
C MET A 20 11.46 -27.32 9.17
N THR A 21 12.43 -27.95 9.83
CA THR A 21 13.81 -28.04 9.31
C THR A 21 13.78 -28.95 8.07
N ILE A 22 13.40 -28.38 6.93
CA ILE A 22 13.40 -29.09 5.64
C ILE A 22 14.84 -29.02 5.09
N PRO A 23 15.44 -30.13 4.63
CA PRO A 23 16.66 -30.04 3.82
C PRO A 23 16.40 -29.09 2.64
N ALA A 24 17.35 -28.18 2.40
CA ALA A 24 17.27 -27.10 1.43
C ALA A 24 17.00 -27.59 -0.01
N PHE A 25 15.74 -27.86 -0.33
CA PHE A 25 15.23 -27.68 -1.67
C PHE A 25 14.95 -26.19 -1.81
N ALA A 26 15.55 -25.55 -2.81
CA ALA A 26 15.33 -24.15 -3.13
C ALA A 26 13.84 -23.91 -3.42
N ALA A 27 13.07 -23.59 -2.39
CA ALA A 27 11.79 -22.94 -2.57
C ALA A 27 12.12 -21.57 -3.19
N GLU A 28 11.74 -21.37 -4.45
CA GLU A 28 11.84 -20.05 -5.08
C GLU A 28 11.17 -19.05 -4.16
N THR A 29 11.97 -18.16 -3.57
CA THR A 29 11.46 -17.11 -2.70
C THR A 29 10.68 -16.16 -3.59
N LYS A 30 9.38 -16.00 -3.33
CA LYS A 30 8.53 -15.09 -4.11
C LYS A 30 9.11 -13.68 -4.06
N THR A 31 9.09 -12.98 -5.19
CA THR A 31 9.43 -11.56 -5.22
C THR A 31 8.34 -10.75 -4.52
N ASP A 32 8.68 -9.52 -4.07
CA ASP A 32 7.69 -8.63 -3.43
C ASP A 32 6.47 -8.40 -4.34
N ALA A 33 6.70 -8.20 -5.65
CA ALA A 33 5.64 -8.10 -6.66
C ALA A 33 4.73 -9.33 -6.71
N GLN A 34 5.31 -10.54 -6.71
CA GLN A 34 4.52 -11.79 -6.69
C GLN A 34 3.72 -11.95 -5.39
N ILE A 35 4.22 -11.42 -4.27
CA ILE A 35 3.50 -11.43 -2.99
C ILE A 35 2.26 -10.53 -3.09
N VAL A 36 2.43 -9.26 -3.48
CA VAL A 36 1.30 -8.31 -3.54
C VAL A 36 0.34 -8.60 -4.69
N GLU A 37 0.80 -9.27 -5.76
CA GLU A 37 -0.08 -9.84 -6.79
C GLU A 37 -0.94 -10.97 -6.24
N ALA A 38 -0.35 -11.91 -5.49
CA ALA A 38 -1.09 -13.01 -4.89
C ALA A 38 -2.12 -12.55 -3.84
N LEU A 39 -1.84 -11.42 -3.17
CA LEU A 39 -2.78 -10.73 -2.28
C LEU A 39 -3.87 -9.94 -3.03
N GLY A 40 -3.77 -9.82 -4.35
CA GLY A 40 -4.69 -9.05 -5.19
C GLY A 40 -4.48 -7.54 -5.10
N VAL A 41 -3.46 -7.06 -4.38
CA VAL A 41 -3.14 -5.64 -4.23
C VAL A 41 -2.51 -5.09 -5.51
N LEU A 42 -1.54 -5.78 -6.11
CA LEU A 42 -0.97 -5.38 -7.39
C LEU A 42 -1.61 -6.19 -8.53
N LYS A 43 -2.42 -5.53 -9.37
CA LYS A 43 -3.18 -6.21 -10.44
C LYS A 43 -2.52 -6.13 -11.81
N GLY A 44 -1.47 -5.33 -11.97
CA GLY A 44 -0.82 -5.13 -13.26
C GLY A 44 -1.61 -4.24 -14.22
N ASP A 45 -1.29 -4.35 -15.50
CA ASP A 45 -2.08 -3.78 -16.60
C ASP A 45 -2.85 -4.88 -17.34
N GLY A 46 -3.32 -4.63 -18.56
CA GLY A 46 -4.07 -5.61 -19.35
C GLY A 46 -3.33 -6.95 -19.60
N ALA A 47 -2.00 -6.99 -19.41
CA ALA A 47 -1.20 -8.20 -19.49
C ALA A 47 -0.84 -8.80 -18.11
N GLY A 48 -1.35 -8.23 -17.01
CA GLY A 48 -1.02 -8.64 -15.64
C GLY A 48 0.26 -7.99 -15.11
N VAL A 49 0.85 -8.57 -14.06
CA VAL A 49 2.07 -8.08 -13.41
C VAL A 49 3.30 -8.61 -14.16
N THR A 50 3.62 -7.96 -15.28
CA THR A 50 4.79 -8.29 -16.11
C THR A 50 6.01 -7.46 -15.74
N ASP A 51 7.22 -7.88 -16.16
CA ASP A 51 8.45 -7.09 -15.99
C ASP A 51 8.32 -5.69 -16.63
N THR A 52 7.62 -5.60 -17.77
CA THR A 52 7.35 -4.31 -18.43
C THR A 52 6.43 -3.43 -17.58
N TYR A 53 5.43 -4.00 -16.93
CA TYR A 53 4.58 -3.27 -15.99
C TYR A 53 5.38 -2.83 -14.76
N LEU A 54 6.19 -3.72 -14.20
CA LEU A 54 7.00 -3.47 -13.01
C LEU A 54 8.03 -2.37 -13.21
N ALA A 55 8.58 -2.22 -14.42
CA ALA A 55 9.51 -1.15 -14.78
C ALA A 55 8.85 0.23 -15.02
N LYS A 56 7.52 0.32 -15.09
CA LYS A 56 6.83 1.62 -15.27
C LYS A 56 6.90 2.44 -13.98
N GLY A 57 7.03 3.76 -14.14
CA GLY A 57 6.91 4.69 -13.03
C GLY A 57 5.52 4.68 -12.41
N THR A 58 5.44 4.83 -11.09
CA THR A 58 4.17 4.93 -10.37
C THR A 58 3.77 6.40 -10.22
N ASN A 59 2.53 6.74 -10.60
CA ASN A 59 1.97 8.07 -10.34
C ASN A 59 1.19 8.11 -9.01
N ARG A 60 0.89 9.33 -8.53
CA ARG A 60 0.21 9.56 -7.24
C ARG A 60 -1.17 8.91 -7.17
N MET A 61 -1.95 8.96 -8.24
CA MET A 61 -3.26 8.31 -8.31
C MET A 61 -3.15 6.79 -8.14
N GLN A 62 -2.23 6.14 -8.88
CA GLN A 62 -2.00 4.71 -8.79
C GLN A 62 -1.53 4.32 -7.39
N ALA A 63 -0.61 5.07 -6.80
CA ALA A 63 -0.15 4.82 -5.44
C ALA A 63 -1.29 4.88 -4.41
N ALA A 64 -2.19 5.88 -4.52
CA ALA A 64 -3.33 6.02 -3.62
C ALA A 64 -4.36 4.89 -3.79
N GLN A 65 -4.61 4.46 -5.02
CA GLN A 65 -5.48 3.32 -5.28
C GLN A 65 -4.90 2.01 -4.72
N LEU A 66 -3.58 1.78 -4.90
CA LEU A 66 -2.91 0.61 -4.33
C LEU A 66 -2.92 0.63 -2.79
N TYR A 67 -2.72 1.81 -2.19
CA TYR A 67 -2.87 2.01 -0.75
C TYR A 67 -4.27 1.65 -0.26
N LEU A 68 -5.32 2.20 -0.87
CA LEU A 68 -6.71 1.89 -0.48
C LEU A 68 -7.02 0.40 -0.64
N ARG A 69 -6.53 -0.22 -1.70
CA ARG A 69 -6.70 -1.65 -1.93
C ARG A 69 -5.99 -2.50 -0.88
N LEU A 70 -4.78 -2.11 -0.47
CA LEU A 70 -4.04 -2.78 0.61
C LEU A 70 -4.86 -2.81 1.90
N ILE A 71 -5.50 -1.70 2.25
CA ILE A 71 -6.26 -1.55 3.50
C ILE A 71 -7.75 -1.89 3.36
N GLY A 72 -8.18 -2.44 2.22
CA GLY A 72 -9.57 -2.90 2.02
C GLY A 72 -10.60 -1.81 1.72
N LEU A 73 -10.19 -0.58 1.39
CA LEU A 73 -11.08 0.57 1.15
C LEU A 73 -11.28 0.93 -0.33
N GLU A 74 -10.68 0.19 -1.28
CA GLU A 74 -10.80 0.52 -2.72
C GLU A 74 -12.26 0.51 -3.21
N ASP A 75 -13.04 -0.51 -2.86
CA ASP A 75 -14.42 -0.66 -3.34
C ASP A 75 -15.33 0.45 -2.77
N GLU A 76 -15.13 0.84 -1.52
CA GLU A 76 -15.83 1.97 -0.90
C GLU A 76 -15.47 3.28 -1.60
N ALA A 77 -14.19 3.51 -1.86
CA ALA A 77 -13.72 4.70 -2.58
C ALA A 77 -14.24 4.77 -4.02
N LEU A 78 -14.37 3.63 -4.71
CA LEU A 78 -14.96 3.55 -6.04
C LEU A 78 -16.48 3.76 -6.05
N ALA A 79 -17.15 3.60 -4.90
CA ALA A 79 -18.57 3.86 -4.73
C ALA A 79 -18.88 5.31 -4.32
N GLU A 80 -17.86 6.14 -4.05
CA GLU A 80 -18.03 7.54 -3.67
C GLU A 80 -18.78 8.35 -4.74
N LEU A 81 -19.73 9.17 -4.28
CA LEU A 81 -20.61 9.99 -5.13
C LEU A 81 -20.54 11.49 -4.79
N SER A 82 -19.74 11.87 -3.79
CA SER A 82 -19.50 13.27 -3.44
C SER A 82 -19.00 14.07 -4.63
N THR A 83 -19.49 15.31 -4.72
CA THR A 83 -19.05 16.29 -5.70
C THR A 83 -17.97 17.22 -5.15
N ASP A 84 -17.67 17.16 -3.85
CA ASP A 84 -16.54 17.87 -3.26
C ASP A 84 -15.24 17.13 -3.60
N ASN A 85 -14.41 17.75 -4.44
CA ASN A 85 -13.21 17.12 -4.99
C ASN A 85 -12.03 18.10 -5.09
N PHE A 86 -10.86 17.58 -5.43
CA PHE A 86 -9.69 18.39 -5.77
C PHE A 86 -9.92 19.10 -7.12
N ASP A 87 -9.33 20.27 -7.28
CA ASP A 87 -9.48 21.12 -8.47
C ASP A 87 -8.94 20.46 -9.75
N ASP A 88 -8.04 19.48 -9.61
CA ASP A 88 -7.37 18.75 -10.68
C ASP A 88 -7.85 17.28 -10.81
N ALA A 89 -9.01 16.95 -10.24
CA ALA A 89 -9.58 15.61 -10.31
C ALA A 89 -9.99 15.20 -11.75
N ASP A 90 -10.31 16.16 -12.61
CA ASP A 90 -10.69 15.92 -14.01
C ASP A 90 -9.54 15.35 -14.87
N LEU A 91 -8.30 15.43 -14.38
CA LEU A 91 -7.12 14.81 -15.00
C LEU A 91 -7.14 13.28 -14.99
N VAL A 92 -8.02 12.66 -14.20
CA VAL A 92 -8.19 11.20 -14.14
C VAL A 92 -9.57 10.76 -14.60
N TYR A 93 -9.68 9.48 -14.96
CA TYR A 93 -10.94 8.84 -15.35
C TYR A 93 -11.98 8.88 -14.23
N ALA A 94 -13.26 8.71 -14.56
CA ALA A 94 -14.38 8.87 -13.62
C ALA A 94 -14.26 8.03 -12.33
N GLY A 95 -13.72 6.81 -12.40
CA GLY A 95 -13.45 6.00 -11.20
C GLY A 95 -12.35 6.59 -10.31
N GLY A 96 -11.29 7.14 -10.91
CA GLY A 96 -10.24 7.86 -10.19
C GLY A 96 -10.77 9.11 -9.51
N GLN A 97 -11.68 9.84 -10.14
CA GLN A 97 -12.34 11.01 -9.53
C GLN A 97 -13.08 10.66 -8.24
N ARG A 98 -13.78 9.52 -8.21
CA ARG A 98 -14.46 9.03 -6.99
C ARG A 98 -13.46 8.70 -5.89
N ILE A 99 -12.37 8.01 -6.23
CA ILE A 99 -11.29 7.73 -5.29
C ILE A 99 -10.72 9.04 -4.71
N LEU A 100 -10.49 10.05 -5.54
CA LEU A 100 -9.99 11.35 -5.07
C LEU A 100 -10.98 12.06 -4.14
N ALA A 101 -12.27 12.05 -4.46
CA ALA A 101 -13.31 12.58 -3.58
C ALA A 101 -13.33 11.85 -2.23
N TYR A 102 -13.19 10.51 -2.26
CA TYR A 102 -13.14 9.69 -1.05
C TYR A 102 -11.93 10.03 -0.18
N LEU A 103 -10.74 10.15 -0.78
CA LEU A 103 -9.52 10.54 -0.07
C LEU A 103 -9.65 11.95 0.54
N LYS A 104 -10.28 12.89 -0.17
CA LYS A 104 -10.56 14.24 0.33
C LYS A 104 -11.49 14.23 1.54
N ALA A 105 -12.52 13.38 1.52
CA ALA A 105 -13.45 13.20 2.64
C ALA A 105 -12.82 12.47 3.84
N ASN A 106 -11.72 11.73 3.63
CA ASN A 106 -11.03 10.92 4.63
C ASN A 106 -9.56 11.37 4.80
N PRO A 107 -9.30 12.59 5.29
CA PRO A 107 -7.94 13.14 5.39
C PRO A 107 -7.02 12.32 6.31
N ASP A 108 -7.59 11.55 7.24
CA ASP A 108 -6.85 10.65 8.13
C ASP A 108 -6.16 9.49 7.40
N LEU A 109 -6.49 9.23 6.14
CA LEU A 109 -5.75 8.29 5.28
C LEU A 109 -4.41 8.86 4.80
N GLY A 110 -4.14 10.13 5.08
CA GLY A 110 -2.84 10.77 4.83
C GLY A 110 -2.65 11.27 3.39
N TRP A 111 -3.69 11.26 2.56
CA TRP A 111 -3.67 11.67 1.16
C TRP A 111 -4.23 13.09 0.94
N ASN A 112 -3.64 14.08 1.62
CA ASN A 112 -4.16 15.46 1.68
C ASN A 112 -3.85 16.34 0.45
N GLY A 113 -3.30 15.77 -0.62
CA GLY A 113 -2.89 16.51 -1.82
C GLY A 113 -1.55 17.25 -1.67
N VAL A 114 -1.33 18.25 -2.53
CA VAL A 114 -0.07 19.03 -2.62
C VAL A 114 -0.25 20.51 -2.25
N GLY A 115 -1.43 20.86 -1.72
CA GLY A 115 -1.81 22.24 -1.39
C GLY A 115 -2.65 22.90 -2.50
N GLY A 116 -3.29 24.04 -2.15
CA GLY A 116 -4.13 24.78 -3.09
C GLY A 116 -5.31 23.99 -3.66
N ASN A 117 -5.90 23.08 -2.87
CA ASN A 117 -6.96 22.15 -3.27
C ASN A 117 -6.60 21.23 -4.46
N LYS A 118 -5.30 20.94 -4.67
CA LYS A 118 -4.83 20.03 -5.73
C LYS A 118 -4.29 18.73 -5.16
N PHE A 119 -4.52 17.63 -5.88
CA PHE A 119 -3.97 16.32 -5.55
C PHE A 119 -2.71 15.97 -6.35
N GLU A 120 -2.56 16.50 -7.56
CA GLU A 120 -1.55 16.16 -8.55
C GLU A 120 -1.58 14.68 -8.98
N PRO A 121 -2.72 14.16 -9.49
CA PRO A 121 -2.91 12.71 -9.66
C PRO A 121 -2.00 12.06 -10.71
N THR A 122 -1.56 12.81 -11.72
CA THR A 122 -0.68 12.33 -12.80
C THR A 122 0.81 12.52 -12.48
N GLY A 123 1.13 13.25 -11.40
CA GLY A 123 2.51 13.46 -10.94
C GLY A 123 3.17 12.17 -10.47
N ALA A 124 4.50 12.12 -10.54
CA ALA A 124 5.26 10.97 -10.07
C ALA A 124 5.14 10.80 -8.55
N ALA A 125 4.99 9.57 -8.10
CA ALA A 125 5.12 9.23 -6.69
C ALA A 125 6.59 9.31 -6.26
N SER A 126 6.85 9.83 -5.05
CA SER A 126 8.17 9.80 -4.44
C SER A 126 8.22 8.74 -3.33
N ALA A 127 9.42 8.20 -3.05
CA ALA A 127 9.61 7.26 -1.95
C ALA A 127 9.15 7.84 -0.60
N GLN A 128 9.46 9.11 -0.34
CA GLN A 128 9.03 9.83 0.86
C GLN A 128 7.51 9.88 0.97
N MET A 129 6.79 10.18 -0.11
CA MET A 129 5.32 10.15 -0.09
C MET A 129 4.79 8.74 0.20
N ILE A 130 5.35 7.71 -0.43
CA ILE A 130 4.92 6.32 -0.22
C ILE A 130 5.12 5.90 1.23
N TYR A 131 6.30 6.13 1.81
CA TYR A 131 6.54 5.78 3.21
C TYR A 131 5.71 6.60 4.19
N LYS A 132 5.44 7.89 3.89
CA LYS A 132 4.49 8.68 4.68
C LYS A 132 3.14 7.99 4.77
N VAL A 133 2.55 7.57 3.66
CA VAL A 133 1.21 6.95 3.67
C VAL A 133 1.24 5.52 4.22
N MET A 134 2.34 4.77 4.07
CA MET A 134 2.48 3.47 4.73
C MET A 134 2.49 3.61 6.27
N LEU A 135 3.20 4.62 6.79
CA LEU A 135 3.18 4.96 8.22
C LEU A 135 1.77 5.32 8.70
N GLU A 136 0.98 6.02 7.88
CA GLU A 136 -0.42 6.35 8.17
C GLU A 136 -1.32 5.11 8.24
N ALA A 137 -1.13 4.13 7.35
CA ALA A 137 -1.80 2.82 7.44
C ALA A 137 -1.40 2.05 8.70
N MET A 138 -0.16 2.21 9.16
CA MET A 138 0.34 1.61 10.40
C MET A 138 -0.13 2.36 11.66
N GLY A 139 -0.85 3.48 11.51
CA GLY A 139 -1.44 4.25 12.60
C GLY A 139 -0.58 5.42 13.11
N TYR A 140 0.58 5.69 12.50
CA TYR A 140 1.39 6.87 12.81
C TYR A 140 0.88 8.08 12.04
N LYS A 141 0.89 9.28 12.64
CA LYS A 141 0.34 10.51 12.04
C LYS A 141 1.42 11.57 11.81
N GLN A 142 1.45 12.12 10.59
CA GLN A 142 2.29 13.29 10.30
C GLN A 142 1.82 14.50 11.14
N GLY A 143 2.77 15.26 11.69
CA GLY A 143 2.52 16.41 12.59
C GLY A 143 2.19 16.01 14.02
N VAL A 144 2.19 14.71 14.34
CA VAL A 144 2.03 14.17 15.69
C VAL A 144 3.20 13.26 16.05
N ASP A 145 3.45 12.25 15.21
CA ASP A 145 4.50 11.25 15.42
C ASP A 145 5.79 11.56 14.65
N PHE A 146 5.67 12.19 13.48
CA PHE A 146 6.80 12.58 12.63
C PHE A 146 6.46 13.81 11.77
N GLU A 147 7.48 14.54 11.34
CA GLU A 147 7.34 15.65 10.38
C GLU A 147 7.66 15.19 8.95
N TRP A 148 7.20 15.96 7.95
CA TRP A 148 7.47 15.64 6.54
C TRP A 148 8.97 15.45 6.27
N ALA A 149 9.81 16.33 6.80
CA ALA A 149 11.27 16.30 6.62
C ALA A 149 11.91 15.02 7.17
N ASP A 150 11.27 14.37 8.15
CA ASP A 150 11.82 13.22 8.88
C ASP A 150 11.21 11.89 8.43
N VAL A 151 10.29 11.90 7.46
CA VAL A 151 9.55 10.71 7.02
C VAL A 151 10.46 9.52 6.73
N LEU A 152 11.53 9.71 5.96
CA LEU A 152 12.40 8.60 5.55
C LEU A 152 13.15 8.01 6.76
N THR A 153 13.65 8.86 7.66
CA THR A 153 14.33 8.42 8.88
C THR A 153 13.37 7.70 9.82
N PHE A 154 12.19 8.26 10.04
CA PHE A 154 11.17 7.63 10.89
C PHE A 154 10.66 6.32 10.29
N ALA A 155 10.45 6.25 8.98
CA ALA A 155 10.07 5.02 8.27
C ALA A 155 11.13 3.93 8.44
N ALA A 156 12.41 4.28 8.32
CA ALA A 156 13.51 3.34 8.53
C ALA A 156 13.50 2.74 9.93
N ASP A 157 13.23 3.54 10.97
CA ASP A 157 13.08 3.07 12.36
C ASP A 157 11.91 2.09 12.55
N LYS A 158 10.94 2.08 11.62
CA LYS A 158 9.82 1.13 11.60
C LYS A 158 10.03 -0.05 10.63
N GLY A 159 11.19 -0.13 9.99
CA GLY A 159 11.55 -1.20 9.05
C GLY A 159 11.16 -0.95 7.60
N LEU A 160 10.91 0.31 7.23
CA LEU A 160 10.56 0.74 5.87
C LEU A 160 11.71 1.59 5.32
N SER A 161 12.62 0.99 4.55
CA SER A 161 13.82 1.71 4.09
C SER A 161 14.32 1.33 2.71
N LYS A 162 13.91 0.19 2.14
CA LYS A 162 14.47 -0.34 0.88
C LYS A 162 14.34 0.61 -0.31
N ILE A 163 13.33 1.47 -0.34
CA ILE A 163 13.10 2.41 -1.44
C ILE A 163 13.51 3.85 -1.10
N ALA A 164 14.14 4.10 0.06
CA ALA A 164 14.42 5.46 0.54
C ALA A 164 15.26 6.30 -0.44
N ASP A 165 16.23 5.68 -1.11
CA ASP A 165 17.14 6.33 -2.07
C ASP A 165 16.63 6.27 -3.53
N VAL A 166 15.42 5.74 -3.77
CA VAL A 166 14.85 5.62 -5.12
C VAL A 166 14.35 6.98 -5.60
N THR A 167 14.99 7.50 -6.65
CA THR A 167 14.63 8.79 -7.24
C THR A 167 13.50 8.70 -8.26
N ASN A 168 13.43 7.59 -9.01
CA ASN A 168 12.39 7.32 -10.00
C ASN A 168 11.61 6.08 -9.59
N LEU A 169 10.56 6.27 -8.79
CA LEU A 169 9.81 5.18 -8.20
C LEU A 169 9.05 4.38 -9.27
N THR A 170 9.30 3.07 -9.31
CA THR A 170 8.63 2.13 -10.21
C THR A 170 7.56 1.31 -9.50
N ASN A 171 6.74 0.59 -10.29
CA ASN A 171 5.76 -0.34 -9.74
C ASN A 171 6.42 -1.49 -8.95
N ASN A 172 7.66 -1.86 -9.27
CA ASN A 172 8.43 -2.82 -8.47
C ASN A 172 8.80 -2.24 -7.09
N ASP A 173 9.25 -0.98 -7.05
CA ASP A 173 9.56 -0.30 -5.79
C ASP A 173 8.30 -0.13 -4.92
N MET A 174 7.16 0.18 -5.56
CA MET A 174 5.87 0.23 -4.89
C MET A 174 5.52 -1.12 -4.25
N ALA A 175 5.74 -2.24 -4.96
CA ALA A 175 5.53 -3.57 -4.41
C ALA A 175 6.40 -3.83 -3.18
N THR A 176 7.68 -3.44 -3.23
CA THR A 176 8.60 -3.54 -2.09
C THR A 176 8.11 -2.75 -0.90
N ALA A 177 7.69 -1.49 -1.07
CA ALA A 177 7.19 -0.67 0.03
C ALA A 177 5.90 -1.23 0.67
N LEU A 178 5.00 -1.79 -0.14
CA LEU A 178 3.79 -2.46 0.35
C LEU A 178 4.13 -3.69 1.19
N VAL A 179 5.10 -4.51 0.76
CA VAL A 179 5.55 -5.70 1.51
C VAL A 179 6.28 -5.31 2.79
N GLU A 180 7.11 -4.26 2.78
CA GLU A 180 7.71 -3.72 4.01
C GLU A 180 6.64 -3.32 5.02
N ALA A 181 5.63 -2.54 4.58
CA ALA A 181 4.55 -2.08 5.45
C ALA A 181 3.74 -3.25 6.05
N LEU A 182 3.39 -4.26 5.23
CA LEU A 182 2.67 -5.45 5.69
C LEU A 182 3.40 -6.21 6.79
N ASN A 183 4.73 -6.26 6.72
CA ASN A 183 5.57 -6.97 7.70
C ASN A 183 5.95 -6.11 8.92
N ALA A 184 5.76 -4.79 8.84
CA ALA A 184 6.07 -3.87 9.92
C ALA A 184 4.98 -3.87 11.00
N LYS A 185 5.37 -3.53 12.23
CA LYS A 185 4.47 -3.43 13.38
C LYS A 185 3.64 -2.15 13.32
N VAL A 186 2.34 -2.28 13.59
CA VAL A 186 1.47 -1.09 13.74
C VAL A 186 1.80 -0.36 15.04
N LYS A 187 1.46 0.93 15.08
CA LYS A 187 1.71 1.80 16.24
C LYS A 187 1.17 1.19 17.53
N ASP A 188 1.98 1.29 18.58
CA ASP A 188 1.67 0.85 19.95
C ASP A 188 1.24 -0.63 20.07
N SER A 189 1.71 -1.49 19.15
CA SER A 189 1.38 -2.91 19.13
C SER A 189 2.56 -3.78 18.65
N ASP A 190 2.58 -5.03 19.08
CA ASP A 190 3.47 -6.06 18.54
C ASP A 190 2.90 -6.74 17.28
N THR A 191 1.67 -6.41 16.90
CA THR A 191 0.99 -6.94 15.71
C THR A 191 1.50 -6.27 14.43
N THR A 192 1.75 -7.06 13.38
CA THR A 192 2.10 -6.52 12.06
C THR A 192 0.88 -5.92 11.35
N LEU A 193 1.08 -5.03 10.38
CA LEU A 193 -0.01 -4.49 9.58
C LEU A 193 -0.82 -5.61 8.90
N ALA A 194 -0.15 -6.63 8.34
CA ALA A 194 -0.83 -7.78 7.74
C ALA A 194 -1.75 -8.51 8.75
N ALA A 195 -1.26 -8.77 9.96
CA ALA A 195 -2.05 -9.44 10.99
C ALA A 195 -3.24 -8.57 11.46
N LYS A 196 -3.05 -7.24 11.53
CA LYS A 196 -4.14 -6.32 11.84
C LYS A 196 -5.21 -6.31 10.74
N LEU A 197 -4.83 -6.21 9.47
CA LEU A 197 -5.77 -6.22 8.35
C LEU A 197 -6.62 -7.50 8.32
N VAL A 198 -6.00 -8.66 8.58
CA VAL A 198 -6.72 -9.94 8.70
C VAL A 198 -7.71 -9.92 9.87
N ALA A 199 -7.33 -9.34 11.01
CA ALA A 199 -8.22 -9.21 12.17
C ALA A 199 -9.40 -8.26 11.90
N ASP A 200 -9.19 -7.23 11.08
CA ASP A 200 -10.21 -6.27 10.65
C ASP A 200 -11.12 -6.85 9.53
N GLY A 201 -10.78 -8.02 8.99
CA GLY A 201 -11.60 -8.74 8.00
C GLY A 201 -11.32 -8.35 6.55
N VAL A 202 -10.16 -7.73 6.29
CA VAL A 202 -9.63 -7.41 4.96
C VAL A 202 -8.96 -8.64 4.33
#